data_AF-K6VIJ7-F1
#
_entry.id   AF-K6VIJ7-F1
#
_cell.length_a   1.000
_cell.length_b   1.000
_cell.length_c   1.000
_cell.angle_alpha   90.00
_cell.angle_beta   90.00
_cell.angle_gamma   90.00
#
_symmetry.space_group_name_H-M   'P 1'
#
loop_
_entity.id
_entity.type
_entity.pdbx_description
1 polymer ?
#
loop_
_entity_poly.entity_id
_entity_poly.type
_entity_poly.pdbx_seq_one_letter_code
_entity_poly.pdbx_strand_id
1 'polypeptide(L)'
;MITGNGIIFLGTGSSSSTPKLSHIFKNSKILLSQKKGEPQSSELKQEDIEHINRFVDELVTHDIECIDQLNDLYLRKRYPDCHDLKCYTCYDALNSNSKNKRNNISVLVKSNDSYVLIDVGKTFRDSLLRNKDKINFYEIKLESVLISHSHTDALNGIDDLRDLQEYNKITNGDSYYYTPKNPIDVYVNEVSYERLRNGYDYLVKKRKENIFFSKIAALNLLVIKDEKYNKLILEEKMANQIKDGTVVMPKQDHKGSTTNSTQKNQIDGGNIIKKKGGYDDDEGMKTKGKENEEQKENHLLNNNAEADDGDDDETCVNIHTYNKKDEYGYVYTKFDKNKRIRFIPFQHGRNYVCVGYIIGENEKLVYISDCSYIPPNVLEYIKKIGSTEVLIIDALYYKAKHYSHFSLHESIKIALLIKPKKVYFIGMSCDIEHYITNLFLKKLSNKYPDISFSLAHDGLFVPINF
;
A
#
# COMPACT_ATOMS: atom_id res chain seq x y z
N MET A 1 -21.93 -13.70 -7.27
CA MET A 1 -21.04 -14.10 -6.17
C MET A 1 -19.85 -14.90 -6.70
N ILE A 2 -18.63 -14.48 -6.38
CA ILE A 2 -17.37 -15.16 -6.75
C ILE A 2 -17.12 -16.30 -5.75
N THR A 3 -16.98 -17.52 -6.24
CA THR A 3 -16.81 -18.72 -5.40
C THR A 3 -15.44 -19.37 -5.51
N GLY A 4 -14.70 -19.14 -6.61
CA GLY A 4 -13.38 -19.73 -6.85
C GLY A 4 -12.25 -19.09 -6.03
N ASN A 5 -11.14 -19.78 -5.88
CA ASN A 5 -9.91 -19.22 -5.31
C ASN A 5 -9.32 -18.20 -6.28
N GLY A 6 -8.83 -17.08 -5.76
CA GLY A 6 -8.34 -16.03 -6.64
C GLY A 6 -8.10 -14.69 -5.98
N ILE A 7 -7.93 -13.71 -6.85
CA ILE A 7 -7.68 -12.31 -6.52
C ILE A 7 -8.84 -11.49 -7.07
N ILE A 8 -9.38 -10.60 -6.26
CA ILE A 8 -10.48 -9.72 -6.62
C ILE A 8 -10.00 -8.27 -6.43
N PHE A 9 -9.89 -7.53 -7.52
CA PHE A 9 -9.44 -6.14 -7.50
C PHE A 9 -10.62 -5.24 -7.13
N LEU A 10 -10.73 -4.81 -5.88
CA LEU A 10 -11.82 -3.93 -5.43
C LEU A 10 -11.61 -2.49 -5.92
N GLY A 11 -10.35 -2.06 -5.99
CA GLY A 11 -9.92 -0.79 -6.58
C GLY A 11 -8.51 -0.89 -7.16
N THR A 12 -8.20 -0.06 -8.17
CA THR A 12 -6.98 -0.21 -8.98
C THR A 12 -6.25 1.10 -9.30
N GLY A 13 -6.76 2.23 -8.85
CA GLY A 13 -6.26 3.57 -9.17
C GLY A 13 -5.29 4.13 -8.14
N SER A 14 -4.47 5.09 -8.58
CA SER A 14 -3.57 5.89 -7.73
C SER A 14 -4.28 6.67 -6.62
N SER A 15 -3.51 7.37 -5.77
CA SER A 15 -4.01 8.22 -4.70
C SER A 15 -5.10 9.22 -5.10
N SER A 16 -5.08 9.75 -6.33
CA SER A 16 -6.10 10.70 -6.78
C SER A 16 -7.44 10.06 -7.19
N SER A 17 -7.49 8.73 -7.30
CA SER A 17 -8.55 7.98 -7.99
C SER A 17 -8.74 8.47 -9.44
N THR A 18 -9.59 7.79 -10.21
CA THR A 18 -10.07 8.26 -11.51
C THR A 18 -11.60 8.06 -11.58
N PRO A 19 -12.38 9.11 -11.88
CA PRO A 19 -11.96 10.42 -12.35
C PRO A 19 -11.42 11.36 -11.26
N LYS A 20 -10.54 12.30 -11.65
CA LYS A 20 -10.11 13.42 -10.78
C LYS A 20 -11.19 14.51 -10.76
N LEU A 21 -11.58 14.97 -9.56
CA LEU A 21 -12.58 16.03 -9.39
C LEU A 21 -12.28 17.29 -10.22
N SER A 22 -11.03 17.76 -10.17
CA SER A 22 -10.61 18.95 -10.92
C SER A 22 -10.72 18.77 -12.43
N HIS A 23 -10.58 17.55 -12.95
CA HIS A 23 -10.73 17.28 -14.37
C HIS A 23 -12.20 17.28 -14.78
N ILE A 24 -13.07 16.69 -13.95
CA ILE A 24 -14.52 16.69 -14.19
C ILE A 24 -15.04 18.12 -14.27
N PHE A 25 -14.78 18.96 -13.26
CA PHE A 25 -15.29 20.34 -13.27
C PHE A 25 -14.74 21.19 -14.43
N LYS A 26 -13.48 20.98 -14.82
CA LYS A 26 -12.90 21.64 -16.00
C LYS A 26 -13.58 21.18 -17.28
N ASN A 27 -13.79 19.87 -17.46
CA ASN A 27 -14.51 19.31 -18.59
C ASN A 27 -15.95 19.84 -18.64
N SER A 28 -16.69 19.83 -17.53
CA SER A 28 -18.05 20.36 -17.45
C SER A 28 -18.11 21.84 -17.88
N LYS A 29 -17.15 22.66 -17.44
CA LYS A 29 -17.05 24.08 -17.86
C LYS A 29 -16.86 24.22 -19.38
N ILE A 30 -16.00 23.39 -19.98
CA ILE A 30 -15.74 23.39 -21.43
C ILE A 30 -17.03 23.02 -22.17
N LEU A 31 -17.69 21.93 -21.78
CA LEU A 31 -18.92 21.45 -22.43
C LEU A 31 -20.04 22.49 -22.38
N LEU A 32 -20.25 23.12 -21.22
CA LEU A 32 -21.23 24.20 -21.06
C LEU A 32 -20.92 25.41 -21.96
N SER A 33 -19.65 25.80 -22.06
CA SER A 33 -19.25 26.95 -22.88
C SER A 33 -19.44 26.75 -24.39
N GLN A 34 -19.37 25.51 -24.86
CA GLN A 34 -19.47 25.20 -26.29
C GLN A 34 -20.92 25.02 -26.77
N LYS A 35 -21.94 25.12 -25.90
CA LYS A 35 -23.35 24.76 -26.18
C LYS A 35 -23.49 23.37 -26.85
N LYS A 36 -22.50 22.50 -26.70
CA LYS A 36 -22.56 21.13 -27.20
C LYS A 36 -23.33 20.28 -26.19
N GLY A 37 -24.13 19.36 -26.68
CA GLY A 37 -24.75 18.32 -25.84
C GLY A 37 -23.67 17.44 -25.17
N GLU A 38 -24.09 16.47 -24.36
CA GLU A 38 -23.14 15.49 -23.81
C GLU A 38 -22.36 14.81 -24.95
N PRO A 39 -21.00 14.84 -24.91
CA PRO A 39 -20.17 14.18 -25.92
C PRO A 39 -20.54 12.71 -26.03
N GLN A 40 -21.11 12.29 -27.16
CA GLN A 40 -21.37 10.87 -27.38
C GLN A 40 -20.05 10.19 -27.77
N SER A 41 -19.72 9.10 -27.09
CA SER A 41 -18.64 8.23 -27.55
C SER A 41 -19.05 7.62 -28.88
N SER A 42 -18.24 7.79 -29.93
CA SER A 42 -18.46 7.11 -31.20
C SER A 42 -17.71 5.78 -31.22
N GLU A 43 -18.31 4.72 -31.78
CA GLU A 43 -17.54 3.55 -32.17
C GLU A 43 -16.45 3.97 -33.17
N LEU A 44 -15.24 3.45 -32.96
CA LEU A 44 -14.11 3.75 -33.84
C LEU A 44 -14.36 3.14 -35.22
N LYS A 45 -14.09 3.91 -36.28
CA LYS A 45 -14.14 3.40 -37.65
C LYS A 45 -13.04 2.34 -37.84
N GLN A 46 -13.28 1.41 -38.77
CA GLN A 46 -12.31 0.35 -39.09
C GLN A 46 -10.91 0.91 -39.44
N GLU A 47 -10.86 2.01 -40.21
CA GLU A 47 -9.60 2.70 -40.54
C GLU A 47 -8.86 3.24 -39.31
N ASP A 48 -9.60 3.76 -38.32
CA ASP A 48 -9.01 4.25 -37.06
C ASP A 48 -8.44 3.09 -36.24
N ILE A 49 -9.15 1.95 -36.21
CA ILE A 49 -8.69 0.72 -35.55
C ILE A 49 -7.41 0.20 -36.21
N GLU A 50 -7.32 0.20 -37.53
CA GLU A 50 -6.13 -0.24 -38.27
C GLU A 50 -4.94 0.70 -38.03
N HIS A 51 -5.17 2.01 -38.00
CA HIS A 51 -4.14 2.98 -37.67
C HIS A 51 -3.61 2.79 -36.23
N ILE A 52 -4.51 2.65 -35.26
CA ILE A 52 -4.16 2.33 -33.87
C ILE A 52 -3.33 1.05 -33.81
N ASN A 53 -3.77 0.00 -34.48
CA ASN A 53 -3.07 -1.30 -34.44
C ASN A 53 -1.65 -1.21 -34.99
N ARG A 54 -1.44 -0.49 -36.10
CA ARG A 54 -0.11 -0.27 -36.69
C ARG A 54 0.79 0.51 -35.74
N PHE A 55 0.28 1.59 -35.15
CA PHE A 55 1.05 2.37 -34.18
C PHE A 55 1.47 1.52 -32.96
N VAL A 56 0.57 0.66 -32.47
CA VAL A 56 0.90 -0.28 -31.40
C VAL A 56 1.97 -1.30 -31.82
N ASP A 57 1.94 -1.80 -33.07
CA ASP A 57 3.00 -2.69 -33.58
C ASP A 57 4.37 -1.99 -33.62
N GLU A 58 4.40 -0.72 -34.03
CA GLU A 58 5.61 0.11 -34.04
C GLU A 58 6.17 0.30 -32.62
N LEU A 59 5.31 0.59 -31.63
CA LEU A 59 5.71 0.75 -30.22
C LEU A 59 6.31 -0.54 -29.63
N VAL A 60 5.77 -1.71 -29.96
CA VAL A 60 6.28 -3.00 -29.46
C VAL A 60 7.63 -3.36 -30.10
N THR A 61 7.89 -2.88 -31.32
CA THR A 61 9.07 -3.23 -32.12
C THR A 61 10.26 -2.30 -31.89
N HIS A 62 10.05 -0.98 -31.81
CA HIS A 62 11.14 0.00 -31.87
C HIS A 62 11.55 0.55 -30.49
N ASP A 63 10.63 1.11 -29.71
CA ASP A 63 10.79 1.43 -28.28
C ASP A 63 9.46 1.93 -27.68
N ILE A 64 9.23 1.70 -26.38
CA ILE A 64 8.03 2.13 -25.65
C ILE A 64 8.02 3.64 -25.34
N GLU A 65 9.03 4.36 -25.82
CA GLU A 65 9.30 5.76 -25.49
C GLU A 65 8.20 6.74 -25.93
N CYS A 66 7.34 6.35 -26.87
CA CYS A 66 6.20 7.13 -27.39
C CYS A 66 4.83 6.57 -26.97
N ILE A 67 4.77 5.69 -25.97
CA ILE A 67 3.51 5.05 -25.53
C ILE A 67 2.47 6.05 -24.97
N ASP A 68 2.89 7.25 -24.56
CA ASP A 68 2.00 8.33 -24.14
C ASP A 68 1.16 8.91 -25.28
N GLN A 69 1.69 8.93 -26.51
CA GLN A 69 0.96 9.37 -27.72
C GLN A 69 -0.25 8.47 -28.03
N LEU A 70 -0.24 7.24 -27.51
CA LEU A 70 -1.29 6.24 -27.68
C LEU A 70 -2.65 6.73 -27.16
N ASN A 71 -2.63 7.43 -26.02
CA ASN A 71 -3.84 8.00 -25.44
C ASN A 71 -4.42 9.10 -26.31
N ASP A 72 -3.59 10.03 -26.75
CA ASP A 72 -4.04 11.16 -27.56
C ASP A 72 -4.64 10.68 -28.88
N LEU A 73 -4.00 9.70 -29.52
CA LEU A 73 -4.48 9.11 -30.77
C LEU A 73 -5.83 8.39 -30.58
N TYR A 74 -5.97 7.60 -29.52
CA TYR A 74 -7.22 6.88 -29.23
C TYR A 74 -8.35 7.80 -28.77
N LEU A 75 -8.10 8.65 -27.77
CA LEU A 75 -9.12 9.43 -27.08
C LEU A 75 -9.70 10.54 -27.98
N ARG A 76 -8.88 11.19 -28.81
CA ARG A 76 -9.36 12.20 -29.78
C ARG A 76 -10.29 11.59 -30.83
N LYS A 77 -10.05 10.32 -31.21
CA LYS A 77 -10.88 9.58 -32.18
C LYS A 77 -12.17 9.06 -31.57
N ARG A 78 -12.13 8.65 -30.30
CA ARG A 78 -13.31 8.20 -29.54
C ARG A 78 -14.27 9.33 -29.19
N TYR A 79 -13.76 10.56 -29.04
CA TYR A 79 -14.52 11.76 -28.72
C TYR A 79 -14.27 12.89 -29.74
N PRO A 80 -14.67 12.69 -31.01
CA PRO A 80 -14.37 13.64 -32.10
C PRO A 80 -15.02 14.99 -31.89
N ASP A 81 -16.20 15.03 -31.24
CA ASP A 81 -16.94 16.28 -31.05
C ASP A 81 -16.36 17.17 -29.95
N CYS A 82 -15.33 16.73 -29.21
CA CYS A 82 -14.84 17.41 -28.01
C CYS A 82 -13.31 17.38 -27.89
N HIS A 83 -12.63 17.99 -28.87
CA HIS A 83 -11.16 18.05 -28.93
C HIS A 83 -10.47 18.84 -27.79
N ASP A 84 -11.23 19.63 -27.04
CA ASP A 84 -10.69 20.55 -26.03
C ASP A 84 -10.84 20.05 -24.59
N LEU A 85 -11.32 18.81 -24.38
CA LEU A 85 -11.45 18.25 -23.03
C LEU A 85 -10.12 18.28 -22.30
N LYS A 86 -10.16 18.65 -21.02
CA LYS A 86 -8.97 18.71 -20.18
C LYS A 86 -8.36 17.32 -19.95
N CYS A 87 -9.21 16.29 -19.82
CA CYS A 87 -8.79 14.91 -19.68
C CYS A 87 -9.92 13.98 -20.14
N TYR A 88 -9.68 13.24 -21.22
CA TYR A 88 -10.65 12.30 -21.78
C TYR A 88 -10.80 11.05 -20.92
N THR A 89 -9.74 10.53 -20.32
CA THR A 89 -9.81 9.37 -19.41
C THR A 89 -10.73 9.64 -18.22
N CYS A 90 -10.64 10.84 -17.62
CA CYS A 90 -11.56 11.24 -16.56
C CYS A 90 -12.99 11.44 -17.07
N TYR A 91 -13.17 11.90 -18.31
CA TYR A 91 -14.49 12.02 -18.91
C TYR A 91 -15.12 10.64 -19.15
N ASP A 92 -14.41 9.70 -19.78
CA ASP A 92 -14.85 8.32 -20.00
C ASP A 92 -15.16 7.61 -18.67
N ALA A 93 -14.38 7.87 -17.62
CA ALA A 93 -14.59 7.30 -16.29
C ALA A 93 -15.89 7.76 -15.58
N LEU A 94 -16.62 8.75 -16.10
CA LEU A 94 -17.96 9.08 -15.61
C LEU A 94 -18.98 7.99 -15.96
N ASN A 95 -18.77 7.24 -17.04
CA ASN A 95 -19.59 6.09 -17.37
C ASN A 95 -19.41 4.99 -16.32
N SER A 96 -20.52 4.47 -15.79
CA SER A 96 -20.53 3.44 -14.74
C SER A 96 -19.79 2.16 -15.12
N ASN A 97 -19.80 1.79 -16.40
CA ASN A 97 -19.15 0.58 -16.91
C ASN A 97 -17.72 0.82 -17.44
N SER A 98 -17.22 2.05 -17.36
CA SER A 98 -15.86 2.36 -17.80
C SER A 98 -14.82 1.72 -16.88
N LYS A 99 -13.86 1.02 -17.49
CA LYS A 99 -12.66 0.50 -16.80
C LYS A 99 -11.64 1.60 -16.46
N ASN A 100 -11.86 2.83 -16.91
CA ASN A 100 -11.12 4.01 -16.47
C ASN A 100 -11.64 4.55 -15.14
N LYS A 101 -12.83 4.13 -14.70
CA LYS A 101 -13.32 4.43 -13.36
C LYS A 101 -12.59 3.55 -12.35
N ARG A 102 -11.71 4.17 -11.57
CA ARG A 102 -10.75 3.49 -10.68
C ARG A 102 -10.77 4.13 -9.29
N ASN A 103 -11.23 3.38 -8.31
CA ASN A 103 -11.07 3.69 -6.89
C ASN A 103 -9.62 3.44 -6.44
N ASN A 104 -9.22 3.94 -5.27
CA ASN A 104 -7.91 3.63 -4.70
C ASN A 104 -7.69 2.12 -4.58
N ILE A 105 -6.43 1.72 -4.67
CA ILE A 105 -6.01 0.32 -4.63
C ILE A 105 -6.62 -0.38 -3.41
N SER A 106 -7.28 -1.51 -3.67
CA SER A 106 -7.73 -2.44 -2.63
C SER A 106 -7.93 -3.79 -3.29
N VAL A 107 -7.37 -4.85 -2.70
CA VAL A 107 -7.34 -6.18 -3.30
C VAL A 107 -7.80 -7.21 -2.27
N LEU A 108 -8.78 -8.04 -2.64
CA LEU A 108 -9.23 -9.16 -1.82
C LEU A 108 -8.67 -10.46 -2.37
N VAL A 109 -7.90 -11.16 -1.56
CA VAL A 109 -7.37 -12.49 -1.85
C VAL A 109 -8.27 -13.53 -1.18
N LYS A 110 -8.72 -14.51 -1.96
CA LYS A 110 -9.58 -15.61 -1.50
C LYS A 110 -8.89 -16.95 -1.70
N SER A 111 -8.83 -17.75 -0.64
CA SER A 111 -8.46 -19.16 -0.68
C SER A 111 -9.42 -19.98 0.18
N ASN A 112 -10.13 -20.91 -0.44
CA ASN A 112 -11.24 -21.65 0.16
C ASN A 112 -12.23 -20.66 0.79
N ASP A 113 -12.53 -20.80 2.07
CA ASP A 113 -13.41 -19.91 2.83
C ASP A 113 -12.67 -18.76 3.51
N SER A 114 -11.35 -18.63 3.30
CA SER A 114 -10.49 -17.65 3.97
C SER A 114 -10.18 -16.47 3.06
N TYR A 115 -10.26 -15.27 3.62
CA TYR A 115 -10.06 -14.03 2.89
C TYR A 115 -9.01 -13.14 3.55
N VAL A 116 -8.21 -12.50 2.71
CA VAL A 116 -7.19 -11.53 3.10
C VAL A 116 -7.40 -10.27 2.29
N LEU A 117 -7.57 -9.13 2.95
CA LEU A 117 -7.75 -7.84 2.30
C LEU A 117 -6.42 -7.08 2.31
N ILE A 118 -6.05 -6.49 1.18
CA ILE A 118 -4.87 -5.62 1.06
C ILE A 118 -5.37 -4.20 0.81
N ASP A 119 -4.99 -3.30 1.70
CA ASP A 119 -5.31 -1.86 1.72
C ASP A 119 -6.80 -1.51 1.81
N VAL A 120 -7.09 -0.46 2.59
CA VAL A 120 -8.41 0.11 2.86
C VAL A 120 -8.35 1.63 2.75
N GLY A 121 -8.14 2.14 1.53
CA GLY A 121 -8.05 3.59 1.28
C GLY A 121 -9.34 4.38 1.49
N LYS A 122 -9.26 5.70 1.28
CA LYS A 122 -10.42 6.63 1.38
C LYS A 122 -11.62 6.28 0.50
N THR A 123 -11.45 5.49 -0.57
CA THR A 123 -12.55 5.02 -1.42
C THR A 123 -12.99 3.58 -1.11
N PHE A 124 -12.53 2.98 -0.02
CA PHE A 124 -12.79 1.58 0.32
C PHE A 124 -14.29 1.26 0.38
N ARG A 125 -15.06 2.09 1.09
CA ARG A 125 -16.54 1.98 1.13
C ARG A 125 -17.17 1.88 -0.26
N ASP A 126 -16.80 2.79 -1.15
CA ASP A 126 -17.30 2.80 -2.54
C ASP A 126 -16.86 1.55 -3.30
N SER A 127 -15.63 1.07 -3.06
CA SER A 127 -15.12 -0.16 -3.66
C SER A 127 -15.93 -1.39 -3.24
N LEU A 128 -16.34 -1.47 -1.97
CA LEU A 128 -17.23 -2.53 -1.50
C LEU A 128 -18.61 -2.45 -2.14
N LEU A 129 -19.23 -1.26 -2.12
CA LEU A 129 -20.57 -1.06 -2.67
C LEU A 129 -20.64 -1.38 -4.17
N ARG A 130 -19.61 -1.05 -4.95
CA ARG A 130 -19.53 -1.39 -6.37
C ARG A 130 -19.36 -2.88 -6.64
N ASN A 131 -18.82 -3.62 -5.68
CA ASN A 131 -18.56 -5.05 -5.80
C ASN A 131 -19.55 -5.91 -4.98
N LYS A 132 -20.63 -5.31 -4.46
CA LYS A 132 -21.64 -5.99 -3.62
C LYS A 132 -22.29 -7.21 -4.29
N ASP A 133 -22.44 -7.20 -5.61
CA ASP A 133 -23.04 -8.31 -6.37
C ASP A 133 -22.02 -9.44 -6.66
N LYS A 134 -20.73 -9.18 -6.36
CA LYS A 134 -19.62 -10.12 -6.54
C LYS A 134 -19.17 -10.73 -5.21
N ILE A 135 -19.14 -9.94 -4.13
CA ILE A 135 -18.73 -10.36 -2.79
C ILE A 135 -19.71 -9.79 -1.77
N ASN A 136 -20.19 -10.64 -0.88
CA ASN A 136 -20.97 -10.25 0.28
C ASN A 136 -20.06 -10.30 1.52
N PHE A 137 -19.53 -9.14 1.93
CA PHE A 137 -18.59 -9.07 3.06
C PHE A 137 -19.19 -9.52 4.40
N TYR A 138 -20.53 -9.60 4.51
CA TYR A 138 -21.19 -10.15 5.69
C TYR A 138 -21.06 -11.69 5.79
N GLU A 139 -20.81 -12.38 4.68
CA GLU A 139 -20.77 -13.84 4.60
C GLU A 139 -19.34 -14.39 4.44
N ILE A 140 -18.32 -13.52 4.46
CA ILE A 140 -16.93 -13.96 4.30
C ILE A 140 -16.21 -14.04 5.65
N LYS A 141 -15.30 -15.00 5.76
CA LYS A 141 -14.32 -15.04 6.85
C LYS A 141 -13.12 -14.17 6.46
N LEU A 142 -13.18 -12.88 6.76
CA LEU A 142 -12.04 -11.98 6.64
C LEU A 142 -11.04 -12.29 7.77
N GLU A 143 -9.98 -13.04 7.45
CA GLU A 143 -8.98 -13.46 8.44
C GLU A 143 -8.02 -12.33 8.79
N SER A 144 -7.62 -11.53 7.79
CA SER A 144 -6.69 -10.42 8.01
C SER A 144 -6.82 -9.30 6.99
N VAL A 145 -6.39 -8.12 7.42
CA VAL A 145 -6.17 -6.93 6.60
C VAL A 145 -4.68 -6.61 6.61
N LEU A 146 -4.09 -6.40 5.45
CA LEU A 146 -2.69 -6.04 5.27
C LEU A 146 -2.63 -4.59 4.79
N ILE A 147 -1.96 -3.73 5.55
CA ILE A 147 -1.74 -2.33 5.19
C ILE A 147 -0.34 -2.18 4.60
N SER A 148 -0.28 -1.80 3.33
CA SER A 148 0.99 -1.61 2.61
C SER A 148 1.75 -0.40 3.14
N HIS A 149 1.02 0.69 3.41
CA HIS A 149 1.54 1.94 3.94
C HIS A 149 0.43 2.87 4.48
N SER A 150 0.82 3.99 5.10
CA SER A 150 -0.10 4.89 5.82
C SER A 150 -0.57 6.13 5.04
N HIS A 151 -0.49 6.16 3.71
CA HIS A 151 -1.15 7.24 2.96
C HIS A 151 -2.66 7.04 2.92
N THR A 152 -3.37 8.14 2.69
CA THR A 152 -4.84 8.20 2.70
C THR A 152 -5.49 7.18 1.77
N ASP A 153 -4.87 6.91 0.63
CA ASP A 153 -5.35 5.97 -0.37
C ASP A 153 -5.09 4.50 -0.05
N ALA A 154 -4.31 4.18 0.99
CA ALA A 154 -4.12 2.82 1.49
C ALA A 154 -4.77 2.57 2.87
N LEU A 155 -4.99 3.62 3.67
CA LEU A 155 -5.39 3.46 5.08
C LEU A 155 -6.71 4.12 5.49
N ASN A 156 -7.14 5.24 4.88
CA ASN A 156 -8.15 6.09 5.53
C ASN A 156 -9.59 5.53 5.57
N GLY A 157 -9.85 4.39 4.94
CA GLY A 157 -11.09 3.61 5.05
C GLY A 157 -11.08 2.60 6.19
N ILE A 158 -10.06 2.57 7.04
CA ILE A 158 -9.94 1.62 8.15
C ILE A 158 -11.14 1.63 9.11
N ASP A 159 -11.80 2.78 9.30
CA ASP A 159 -12.99 2.88 10.15
C ASP A 159 -14.18 2.07 9.59
N ASP A 160 -14.30 1.92 8.27
CA ASP A 160 -15.36 1.11 7.65
C ASP A 160 -15.23 -0.38 8.00
N LEU A 161 -14.06 -0.87 8.44
CA LEU A 161 -13.89 -2.25 8.90
C LEU A 161 -14.79 -2.60 10.08
N ARG A 162 -15.16 -1.61 10.90
CA ARG A 162 -16.07 -1.81 12.03
C ARG A 162 -17.43 -2.35 11.58
N ASP A 163 -17.90 -1.96 10.39
CA ASP A 163 -19.20 -2.38 9.86
C ASP A 163 -19.12 -3.78 9.22
N LEU A 164 -17.92 -4.35 9.11
CA LEU A 164 -17.67 -5.69 8.57
C LEU A 164 -17.47 -6.76 9.66
N GLN A 165 -17.60 -6.38 10.93
CA GLN A 165 -17.45 -7.29 12.07
C GLN A 165 -18.81 -7.67 12.65
N GLU A 166 -18.93 -8.90 13.12
CA GLU A 166 -20.03 -9.31 13.98
C GLU A 166 -19.77 -8.87 15.42
N TYR A 167 -20.83 -8.42 16.12
CA TYR A 167 -20.73 -7.98 17.51
C TYR A 167 -21.71 -8.74 18.41
N ASN A 168 -21.25 -9.04 19.62
CA ASN A 168 -22.12 -9.38 20.74
C ASN A 168 -22.64 -8.09 21.39
N LYS A 169 -23.93 -8.03 21.67
CA LYS A 169 -24.50 -6.98 22.52
C LYS A 169 -24.42 -7.44 23.97
N ILE A 170 -23.69 -6.69 24.80
CA ILE A 170 -23.58 -6.95 26.23
C ILE A 170 -24.41 -5.89 26.96
N THR A 171 -25.30 -6.33 27.85
CA THR A 171 -26.15 -5.45 28.66
C THR A 171 -25.62 -5.45 30.10
N ASN A 172 -25.49 -4.26 30.69
CA ASN A 172 -25.11 -4.05 32.07
C ASN A 172 -26.05 -3.01 32.71
N GLY A 173 -27.05 -3.48 33.47
CA GLY A 173 -28.14 -2.63 33.97
C GLY A 173 -28.93 -1.97 32.83
N ASP A 174 -29.12 -0.65 32.92
CA ASP A 174 -29.80 0.16 31.89
C ASP A 174 -28.89 0.51 30.70
N SER A 175 -27.63 0.08 30.71
CA SER A 175 -26.64 0.36 29.66
C SER A 175 -26.34 -0.89 28.83
N TYR A 176 -25.90 -0.68 27.58
CA TYR A 176 -25.38 -1.76 26.73
C TYR A 176 -24.17 -1.30 25.93
N TYR A 177 -23.31 -2.25 25.57
CA TYR A 177 -22.15 -2.04 24.71
C TYR A 177 -21.98 -3.22 23.73
N TYR A 178 -21.10 -3.05 22.74
CA TYR A 178 -20.85 -4.06 21.72
C TYR A 178 -19.40 -4.53 21.80
N THR A 179 -19.17 -5.84 21.75
CA THR A 179 -17.85 -6.44 21.61
C THR A 179 -17.77 -7.25 20.32
N PRO A 180 -16.71 -7.14 19.51
CA PRO A 180 -16.60 -7.96 18.32
C PRO A 180 -16.51 -9.44 18.71
N LYS A 181 -17.23 -10.30 17.99
CA LYS A 181 -17.11 -11.76 18.18
C LYS A 181 -15.72 -12.26 17.81
N ASN A 182 -15.20 -11.74 16.69
CA ASN A 182 -13.87 -12.03 16.17
C ASN A 182 -13.24 -10.69 15.75
N PRO A 183 -12.31 -10.13 16.53
CA PRO A 183 -11.49 -9.01 16.11
C PRO A 183 -10.76 -9.32 14.79
N ILE A 184 -10.71 -8.36 13.87
CA ILE A 184 -9.96 -8.50 12.61
C ILE A 184 -8.48 -8.24 12.87
N ASP A 185 -7.61 -9.14 12.42
CA ASP A 185 -6.17 -8.96 12.42
C ASP A 185 -5.74 -7.96 11.35
N VAL A 186 -5.08 -6.87 11.75
CA VAL A 186 -4.56 -5.83 10.86
C VAL A 186 -3.06 -5.76 10.97
N TYR A 187 -2.36 -6.18 9.91
CA TYR A 187 -0.91 -6.14 9.84
C TYR A 187 -0.44 -4.80 9.28
N VAL A 188 0.47 -4.14 9.99
CA VAL A 188 0.96 -2.81 9.65
C VAL A 188 2.44 -2.70 10.02
N ASN A 189 3.26 -2.02 9.22
CA ASN A 189 4.65 -1.74 9.62
C ASN A 189 4.72 -0.64 10.69
N GLU A 190 5.83 -0.58 11.41
CA GLU A 190 6.03 0.38 12.51
C GLU A 190 5.81 1.85 12.07
N VAL A 191 6.32 2.25 10.91
CA VAL A 191 6.14 3.62 10.38
C VAL A 191 4.66 3.94 10.15
N SER A 192 3.90 3.00 9.60
CA SER A 192 2.48 3.20 9.32
C SER A 192 1.63 3.14 10.57
N TYR A 193 2.01 2.31 11.55
CA TYR A 193 1.38 2.27 12.86
C TYR A 193 1.49 3.61 13.58
N GLU A 194 2.67 4.24 13.60
CA GLU A 194 2.86 5.55 14.23
C GLU A 194 1.97 6.63 13.59
N ARG A 195 1.78 6.59 12.27
CA ARG A 195 0.84 7.51 11.59
C ARG A 195 -0.62 7.20 11.90
N LEU A 196 -0.99 5.93 11.90
CA LEU A 196 -2.32 5.46 12.29
C LEU A 196 -2.65 5.95 13.70
N ARG A 197 -1.71 5.81 14.65
CA ARG A 197 -1.87 6.28 16.02
C ARG A 197 -2.16 7.77 16.14
N ASN A 198 -1.51 8.59 15.32
CA ASN A 198 -1.72 10.04 15.33
C ASN A 198 -3.05 10.45 14.65
N GLY A 199 -3.49 9.74 13.62
CA GLY A 199 -4.71 10.06 12.87
C GLY A 199 -5.99 9.42 13.42
N TYR A 200 -5.86 8.27 14.06
CA TYR A 200 -6.95 7.41 14.54
C TYR A 200 -6.71 6.98 15.98
N ASP A 201 -6.36 7.93 16.87
CA ASP A 201 -6.09 7.69 18.31
C ASP A 201 -7.20 6.85 18.97
N TYR A 202 -8.46 7.07 18.55
CA TYR A 202 -9.61 6.34 19.07
C TYR A 202 -9.60 4.83 18.75
N LEU A 203 -8.90 4.38 17.71
CA LEU A 203 -8.71 2.96 17.36
C LEU A 203 -7.53 2.31 18.10
N VAL A 204 -6.62 3.09 18.68
CA VAL A 204 -5.35 2.57 19.24
C VAL A 204 -5.06 2.94 20.68
N LYS A 205 -5.81 3.87 21.28
CA LYS A 205 -5.54 4.33 22.62
C LYS A 205 -6.10 3.37 23.66
N LYS A 206 -5.24 2.86 24.54
CA LYS A 206 -5.68 2.14 25.75
C LYS A 206 -6.60 3.07 26.55
N ARG A 207 -7.86 2.69 26.73
CA ARG A 207 -8.84 3.47 27.50
C ARG A 207 -8.94 2.88 28.89
N LYS A 208 -8.66 3.69 29.91
CA LYS A 208 -8.88 3.35 31.34
C LYS A 208 -10.25 3.79 31.84
N GLU A 209 -10.90 4.71 31.12
CA GLU A 209 -12.17 5.32 31.51
C GLU A 209 -13.12 5.31 30.29
N ASN A 210 -14.37 4.92 30.51
CA ASN A 210 -15.43 4.60 29.54
C ASN A 210 -15.32 3.23 28.84
N ILE A 211 -15.83 2.21 29.53
CA ILE A 211 -16.16 0.87 29.03
C ILE A 211 -17.30 0.91 27.97
N PHE A 212 -17.96 2.06 27.85
CA PHE A 212 -19.14 2.26 26.99
C PHE A 212 -18.75 2.95 25.68
N PHE A 213 -18.43 2.16 24.65
CA PHE A 213 -18.41 2.66 23.28
C PHE A 213 -19.13 1.71 22.34
N SER A 214 -20.24 2.20 21.78
CA SER A 214 -20.96 1.59 20.67
C SER A 214 -20.04 1.41 19.47
N LYS A 215 -19.79 0.15 19.06
CA LYS A 215 -19.24 -0.26 17.74
C LYS A 215 -17.96 0.46 17.29
N ILE A 216 -17.00 0.73 18.18
CA ILE A 216 -15.64 1.05 17.72
C ILE A 216 -15.03 -0.24 17.16
N ALA A 217 -14.34 -0.16 16.01
CA ALA A 217 -13.63 -1.31 15.45
C ALA A 217 -12.61 -1.80 16.48
N ALA A 218 -12.91 -2.88 17.19
CA ALA A 218 -11.91 -3.55 18.01
C ALA A 218 -11.14 -4.47 17.05
N LEU A 219 -10.03 -3.91 16.56
CA LEU A 219 -9.08 -4.51 15.63
C LEU A 219 -7.88 -5.03 16.42
N ASN A 220 -7.29 -6.14 15.97
CA ASN A 220 -6.00 -6.60 16.45
C ASN A 220 -4.90 -5.98 15.58
N LEU A 221 -4.21 -4.97 16.07
CA LEU A 221 -3.10 -4.35 15.35
C LEU A 221 -1.81 -5.13 15.57
N LEU A 222 -1.33 -5.78 14.50
CA LEU A 222 -0.11 -6.57 14.48
C LEU A 222 1.01 -5.73 13.84
N VAL A 223 1.83 -5.11 14.68
CA VAL A 223 2.89 -4.18 14.27
C VAL A 223 4.14 -4.96 13.89
N ILE A 224 4.48 -4.93 12.60
CA ILE A 224 5.66 -5.58 12.04
C ILE A 224 6.89 -4.75 12.39
N LYS A 225 7.75 -5.31 13.24
CA LYS A 225 9.07 -4.76 13.56
C LYS A 225 10.16 -5.61 12.91
N ASP A 226 10.72 -5.11 11.81
CA ASP A 226 11.78 -5.82 11.09
C ASP A 226 12.95 -4.87 10.80
N GLU A 227 14.13 -5.23 11.31
CA GLU A 227 15.38 -4.52 11.11
C GLU A 227 15.73 -4.29 9.63
N LYS A 228 15.29 -5.17 8.72
CA LYS A 228 15.47 -4.96 7.27
C LYS A 228 14.75 -3.71 6.76
N TYR A 229 13.58 -3.38 7.32
CA TYR A 229 12.84 -2.16 7.00
C TYR A 229 13.58 -0.93 7.52
N ASN A 230 14.09 -1.01 8.75
CA ASN A 230 14.85 0.07 9.37
C ASN A 230 16.21 0.29 8.69
N LYS A 231 16.86 -0.79 8.22
CA LYS A 231 18.13 -0.73 7.50
C LYS A 231 18.02 0.00 6.16
N LEU A 232 16.93 -0.19 5.40
CA LEU A 232 16.70 0.57 4.16
C LEU A 232 16.60 2.09 4.42
N ILE A 233 15.96 2.48 5.52
CA ILE A 233 15.85 3.88 5.93
C ILE A 233 17.22 4.41 6.42
N LEU A 234 17.99 3.60 7.14
CA LEU A 234 19.28 3.98 7.71
C LEU A 234 20.40 4.06 6.66
N GLU A 235 20.51 3.09 5.76
CA GLU A 235 21.51 3.08 4.67
C GLU A 235 21.33 4.29 3.76
N GLU A 236 20.08 4.69 3.49
CA GLU A 236 19.79 5.90 2.72
C GLU A 236 20.12 7.19 3.49
N LYS A 237 19.79 7.26 4.78
CA LYS A 237 20.20 8.40 5.64
C LYS A 237 21.72 8.56 5.66
N MET A 238 22.47 7.47 5.79
CA MET A 238 23.94 7.50 5.76
C MET A 238 24.46 7.91 4.38
N ALA A 239 23.90 7.37 3.29
CA ALA A 239 24.29 7.76 1.92
C ALA A 239 24.02 9.25 1.62
N ASN A 240 22.94 9.82 2.16
CA ASN A 240 22.63 11.24 2.03
C ASN A 240 23.53 12.12 2.91
N GLN A 241 23.85 11.71 4.14
CA GLN A 241 24.83 12.41 4.99
C GLN A 241 26.24 12.45 4.38
N ILE A 242 26.62 11.38 3.65
CA ILE A 242 27.88 11.33 2.90
C ILE A 242 27.85 12.29 1.69
N LYS A 243 26.70 12.43 1.01
CA LYS A 243 26.53 13.35 -0.13
C LYS A 243 26.43 14.83 0.30
N ASP A 244 25.84 15.10 1.46
CA ASP A 244 25.70 16.45 2.03
C ASP A 244 26.92 16.85 2.89
N GLY A 245 28.03 16.10 2.84
CA GLY A 245 29.29 16.45 3.48
C GLY A 245 29.28 16.48 5.02
N THR A 246 28.30 15.84 5.67
CA THR A 246 28.03 15.96 7.11
C THR A 246 28.54 14.79 7.95
N VAL A 247 29.59 14.09 7.51
CA VAL A 247 30.28 13.09 8.35
C VAL A 247 31.65 13.61 8.80
N VAL A 248 31.73 14.05 10.05
CA VAL A 248 32.98 14.09 10.80
C VAL A 248 33.21 12.68 11.34
N MET A 249 34.24 11.99 10.82
CA MET A 249 34.61 10.66 11.31
C MET A 249 35.02 10.73 12.79
N PRO A 250 34.63 9.76 13.64
CA PRO A 250 35.23 9.62 14.96
C PRO A 250 36.70 9.25 14.79
N LYS A 251 37.61 10.01 15.41
CA LYS A 251 39.03 9.67 15.45
C LYS A 251 39.18 8.34 16.18
N GLN A 252 39.71 7.33 15.49
CA GLN A 252 40.25 6.14 16.13
C GLN A 252 41.54 6.53 16.87
N ASP A 253 41.60 6.22 18.16
CA ASP A 253 42.81 6.35 18.97
C ASP A 253 43.86 5.35 18.47
N HIS A 254 44.84 5.84 17.71
CA HIS A 254 46.07 5.11 17.44
C HIS A 254 47.19 5.59 18.38
N LYS A 255 47.56 4.69 19.29
CA LYS A 255 48.86 4.70 19.98
C LYS A 255 49.98 4.52 18.95
N GLY A 256 51.00 5.38 19.02
CA GLY A 256 52.39 4.99 18.77
C GLY A 256 53.11 5.59 17.54
N SER A 257 53.97 6.57 17.86
CA SER A 257 55.36 6.72 17.37
C SER A 257 55.69 7.46 16.05
N THR A 258 56.38 8.60 16.28
CA THR A 258 57.62 9.12 15.65
C THR A 258 57.60 10.05 14.41
N THR A 259 58.13 11.25 14.71
CA THR A 259 59.08 12.13 14.00
C THR A 259 58.64 13.16 12.94
N ASN A 260 58.75 14.43 13.36
CA ASN A 260 59.33 15.62 12.72
C ASN A 260 58.97 15.96 11.25
N SER A 261 58.28 17.09 11.04
CA SER A 261 58.90 18.42 10.81
C SER A 261 57.97 19.41 10.08
N THR A 262 57.87 20.63 10.64
CA THR A 262 57.67 21.94 9.98
C THR A 262 56.80 22.09 8.72
N GLN A 263 55.70 22.85 8.80
CA GLN A 263 55.65 24.28 8.43
C GLN A 263 54.28 24.93 8.69
N LYS A 264 54.35 26.23 9.02
CA LYS A 264 53.28 27.17 9.37
C LYS A 264 52.47 27.62 8.15
N ASN A 265 51.19 27.98 8.38
CA ASN A 265 50.55 29.27 8.05
C ASN A 265 49.08 29.19 8.52
N GLN A 266 48.67 29.79 9.64
CA GLN A 266 48.25 31.20 9.84
C GLN A 266 47.12 31.70 8.92
N ILE A 267 46.03 32.10 9.58
CA ILE A 267 45.07 33.23 9.38
C ILE A 267 43.64 32.70 9.61
N ASP A 268 43.03 32.87 10.79
CA ASP A 268 42.42 34.05 11.44
C ASP A 268 41.02 34.47 10.93
N GLY A 269 40.11 34.61 11.91
CA GLY A 269 38.88 35.42 11.90
C GLY A 269 37.65 34.75 11.27
N GLY A 270 36.46 34.67 11.88
CA GLY A 270 35.90 35.32 13.05
C GLY A 270 34.37 35.38 12.89
N ASN A 271 33.67 35.56 14.02
CA ASN A 271 32.25 35.93 14.19
C ASN A 271 31.15 34.84 14.25
N ILE A 272 31.03 34.33 15.48
CA ILE A 272 29.84 34.27 16.33
C ILE A 272 28.69 35.23 15.94
N ILE A 273 27.46 34.70 15.79
CA ILE A 273 26.25 35.30 16.36
C ILE A 273 25.36 34.20 16.95
N LYS A 274 25.16 34.27 18.28
CA LYS A 274 24.16 33.55 19.06
C LYS A 274 22.76 34.16 18.84
N LYS A 275 21.71 33.34 18.81
CA LYS A 275 20.45 33.68 19.50
C LYS A 275 19.90 32.46 20.25
N LYS A 276 19.91 32.60 21.58
CA LYS A 276 19.12 31.83 22.54
C LYS A 276 17.68 32.34 22.55
N GLY A 277 16.75 31.46 22.91
CA GLY A 277 15.44 31.80 23.44
C GLY A 277 14.90 30.58 24.17
N GLY A 278 15.07 30.54 25.48
CA GLY A 278 14.46 29.56 26.38
C GLY A 278 13.26 30.14 27.10
N TYR A 279 12.46 29.26 27.69
CA TYR A 279 11.58 29.52 28.83
C TYR A 279 11.55 28.24 29.68
N ASP A 280 12.24 28.32 30.81
CA ASP A 280 11.94 27.57 32.04
C ASP A 280 10.76 28.30 32.75
N ASP A 281 10.01 27.87 33.75
CA ASP A 281 10.08 26.87 34.83
C ASP A 281 8.62 26.63 35.30
N ASP A 282 8.32 25.49 35.95
CA ASP A 282 7.92 25.49 37.37
C ASP A 282 7.50 24.11 37.89
N GLU A 283 8.16 23.74 38.99
CA GLU A 283 7.95 22.55 39.80
C GLU A 283 6.80 22.72 40.81
N GLY A 284 6.18 21.60 41.19
CA GLY A 284 5.26 21.50 42.34
C GLY A 284 5.20 20.08 42.90
N MET A 285 5.68 19.93 44.14
CA MET A 285 6.03 18.69 44.84
C MET A 285 4.93 18.24 45.85
N LYS A 286 4.97 16.95 46.25
CA LYS A 286 4.39 16.27 47.46
C LYS A 286 2.95 15.74 47.31
N THR A 287 2.54 14.56 47.82
CA THR A 287 2.97 13.77 49.00
C THR A 287 2.47 12.30 48.95
N LYS A 288 3.08 11.46 49.79
CA LYS A 288 2.92 10.00 50.00
C LYS A 288 1.59 9.57 50.67
N GLY A 289 1.21 8.29 50.46
CA GLY A 289 0.35 7.50 51.35
C GLY A 289 0.46 5.98 51.05
N LYS A 290 1.00 5.22 52.03
CA LYS A 290 0.98 3.75 52.18
C LYS A 290 -0.45 3.32 52.62
N GLU A 291 -0.94 2.08 52.67
CA GLU A 291 -0.41 0.73 52.96
C GLU A 291 -1.62 -0.25 52.85
N ASN A 292 -1.44 -1.50 52.42
CA ASN A 292 -1.90 -2.74 53.08
C ASN A 292 -2.12 -3.93 52.14
N GLU A 293 -1.39 -5.00 52.44
CA GLU A 293 -1.46 -6.36 51.93
C GLU A 293 -2.60 -7.13 52.60
N GLU A 294 -3.22 -8.07 51.89
CA GLU A 294 -3.74 -9.29 52.52
C GLU A 294 -3.73 -10.45 51.50
N GLN A 295 -3.06 -11.54 51.91
CA GLN A 295 -2.84 -12.79 51.18
C GLN A 295 -4.08 -13.71 51.24
N LYS A 296 -4.28 -14.54 50.21
CA LYS A 296 -4.83 -15.91 50.37
C LYS A 296 -4.47 -16.82 49.18
N GLU A 297 -3.81 -17.91 49.51
CA GLU A 297 -3.29 -18.99 48.65
C GLU A 297 -4.34 -20.02 48.19
N ASN A 298 -3.88 -20.82 47.20
CA ASN A 298 -4.29 -22.18 46.77
C ASN A 298 -5.34 -22.27 45.64
N HIS A 299 -5.17 -22.99 44.52
CA HIS A 299 -4.31 -24.14 44.19
C HIS A 299 -4.03 -24.17 42.66
N LEU A 300 -2.76 -24.31 42.26
CA LEU A 300 -2.32 -24.62 40.89
C LEU A 300 -2.20 -26.13 40.68
N LEU A 301 -2.60 -26.60 39.49
CA LEU A 301 -2.07 -27.80 38.84
C LEU A 301 -1.63 -27.41 37.41
N ASN A 302 -0.35 -27.68 37.15
CA ASN A 302 0.45 -27.32 35.98
C ASN A 302 -0.09 -27.85 34.63
N ASN A 303 0.11 -27.06 33.58
CA ASN A 303 0.65 -27.54 32.29
C ASN A 303 1.40 -26.39 31.59
N ASN A 304 2.70 -26.60 31.37
CA ASN A 304 3.69 -25.61 30.93
C ASN A 304 3.55 -25.25 29.43
N ALA A 305 3.37 -23.96 29.16
CA ALA A 305 3.88 -23.28 27.97
C ALA A 305 4.38 -21.91 28.45
N GLU A 306 5.70 -21.70 28.43
CA GLU A 306 6.31 -20.45 28.89
C GLU A 306 6.00 -19.33 27.90
N ALA A 307 4.94 -18.58 28.20
CA ALA A 307 4.73 -17.21 27.77
C ALA A 307 5.11 -16.31 28.97
N ASP A 308 5.95 -15.32 28.70
CA ASP A 308 6.36 -14.30 29.68
C ASP A 308 5.18 -13.31 29.83
N ASP A 309 4.32 -13.58 30.81
CA ASP A 309 3.15 -12.77 31.17
C ASP A 309 3.54 -11.72 32.23
N GLY A 310 3.26 -10.46 31.90
CA GLY A 310 3.38 -9.31 32.80
C GLY A 310 2.44 -8.19 32.38
N ASP A 311 1.14 -8.43 32.56
CA ASP A 311 0.06 -7.51 32.93
C ASP A 311 -1.25 -7.90 32.23
N ASP A 312 -2.06 -8.70 32.95
CA ASP A 312 -3.51 -8.68 32.84
C ASP A 312 -3.98 -7.30 33.30
N ASP A 313 -4.38 -6.45 32.36
CA ASP A 313 -5.16 -5.25 32.68
C ASP A 313 -6.15 -4.95 31.54
N GLU A 314 -7.43 -5.03 31.91
CA GLU A 314 -8.65 -4.87 31.11
C GLU A 314 -8.64 -3.60 30.23
N THR A 315 -7.94 -3.66 29.09
CA THR A 315 -7.83 -2.52 28.17
C THR A 315 -8.16 -2.97 26.74
N CYS A 316 -9.14 -2.30 26.12
CA CYS A 316 -9.71 -2.65 24.79
C CYS A 316 -8.79 -2.36 23.59
N VAL A 317 -7.48 -2.57 23.71
CA VAL A 317 -6.54 -2.34 22.61
C VAL A 317 -5.60 -3.52 22.42
N ASN A 318 -5.88 -4.27 21.37
CA ASN A 318 -5.12 -5.44 20.95
C ASN A 318 -3.97 -5.00 20.03
N ILE A 319 -2.93 -4.37 20.59
CA ILE A 319 -1.70 -4.08 19.84
C ILE A 319 -0.66 -5.13 20.20
N HIS A 320 -0.12 -5.79 19.18
CA HIS A 320 0.89 -6.84 19.33
C HIS A 320 2.11 -6.51 18.47
N THR A 321 3.31 -6.81 18.97
CA THR A 321 4.51 -6.82 18.14
C THR A 321 4.58 -8.14 17.37
N TYR A 322 4.85 -8.10 16.07
CA TYR A 322 4.92 -9.28 15.20
C TYR A 322 6.28 -9.39 14.51
N ASN A 323 6.98 -10.52 14.70
CA ASN A 323 8.36 -10.71 14.24
C ASN A 323 8.68 -12.14 13.73
N LYS A 324 7.67 -12.97 13.45
CA LYS A 324 7.88 -14.34 12.99
C LYS A 324 8.56 -14.36 11.62
N LYS A 325 9.76 -14.94 11.54
CA LYS A 325 10.60 -14.94 10.33
C LYS A 325 10.69 -16.30 9.67
N ASP A 326 10.79 -16.30 8.34
CA ASP A 326 11.08 -17.48 7.54
C ASP A 326 12.58 -17.80 7.53
N GLU A 327 12.95 -18.86 6.82
CA GLU A 327 14.33 -19.33 6.69
C GLU A 327 15.29 -18.33 6.01
N TYR A 328 14.77 -17.30 5.36
CA TYR A 328 15.53 -16.19 4.75
C TYR A 328 15.49 -14.91 5.59
N GLY A 329 14.90 -14.98 6.79
CA GLY A 329 14.77 -13.89 7.73
C GLY A 329 13.74 -12.83 7.33
N TYR A 330 12.78 -13.14 6.45
CA TYR A 330 11.66 -12.26 6.12
C TYR A 330 10.47 -12.57 7.02
N VAL A 331 9.78 -11.53 7.50
CA VAL A 331 8.58 -11.72 8.31
C VAL A 331 7.49 -12.40 7.48
N TYR A 332 6.75 -13.33 8.08
CA TYR A 332 5.59 -13.95 7.45
C TYR A 332 4.48 -14.25 8.45
N THR A 333 3.24 -14.25 7.96
CA THR A 333 2.09 -14.81 8.65
C THR A 333 1.44 -15.93 7.83
N LYS A 334 0.39 -16.55 8.36
CA LYS A 334 -0.36 -17.62 7.70
C LYS A 334 -1.81 -17.22 7.47
N PHE A 335 -2.40 -17.72 6.40
CA PHE A 335 -3.83 -17.69 6.13
C PHE A 335 -4.26 -19.05 5.58
N ASP A 336 -5.57 -19.33 5.60
CA ASP A 336 -6.13 -20.61 5.12
C ASP A 336 -5.33 -21.81 5.67
N LYS A 337 -5.31 -21.91 7.00
CA LYS A 337 -4.56 -22.88 7.82
C LYS A 337 -3.04 -22.69 7.80
N ASN A 338 -2.40 -22.84 6.64
CA ASN A 338 -0.93 -22.95 6.56
C ASN A 338 -0.26 -22.20 5.40
N LYS A 339 -1.02 -21.57 4.51
CA LYS A 339 -0.44 -20.83 3.39
C LYS A 339 0.25 -19.57 3.90
N ARG A 340 1.49 -19.30 3.47
CA ARG A 340 2.23 -18.14 3.97
C ARG A 340 1.89 -16.86 3.21
N ILE A 341 1.96 -15.76 3.95
CA ILE A 341 2.00 -14.37 3.47
C ILE A 341 3.34 -13.81 3.96
N ARG A 342 4.29 -13.62 3.06
CA ARG A 342 5.63 -13.06 3.37
C ARG A 342 5.63 -11.56 3.11
N PHE A 343 6.17 -10.79 4.04
CA PHE A 343 6.21 -9.32 3.96
C PHE A 343 7.55 -8.87 3.37
N ILE A 344 7.51 -8.10 2.28
CA ILE A 344 8.71 -7.63 1.57
C ILE A 344 8.80 -6.09 1.55
N PRO A 345 9.89 -5.48 2.05
CA PRO A 345 10.04 -4.03 2.05
C PRO A 345 10.49 -3.49 0.69
N PHE A 346 10.04 -2.29 0.32
CA PHE A 346 10.59 -1.53 -0.81
C PHE A 346 10.37 -0.01 -0.63
N GLN A 347 11.03 0.81 -1.46
CA GLN A 347 10.99 2.26 -1.33
C GLN A 347 9.83 2.89 -2.09
N HIS A 348 9.17 3.86 -1.45
CA HIS A 348 8.13 4.72 -2.02
C HIS A 348 8.54 6.18 -1.89
N GLY A 349 9.46 6.60 -2.75
CA GLY A 349 10.23 7.84 -2.60
C GLY A 349 11.39 7.66 -1.64
N ARG A 350 12.15 8.73 -1.39
CA ARG A 350 13.26 8.69 -0.43
C ARG A 350 12.73 8.66 0.99
N ASN A 351 13.37 7.86 1.85
CA ASN A 351 13.08 7.75 3.28
C ASN A 351 11.68 7.26 3.64
N TYR A 352 10.98 6.59 2.72
CA TYR A 352 9.67 6.03 3.01
C TYR A 352 9.57 4.60 2.45
N VAL A 353 9.18 3.67 3.31
CA VAL A 353 9.16 2.24 3.01
C VAL A 353 7.73 1.74 3.04
N CYS A 354 7.34 1.13 1.93
CA CYS A 354 6.09 0.39 1.80
C CYS A 354 6.33 -1.11 1.98
N VAL A 355 5.26 -1.84 2.22
CA VAL A 355 5.24 -3.29 2.39
C VAL A 355 4.55 -3.92 1.19
N GLY A 356 5.22 -4.86 0.54
CA GLY A 356 4.62 -5.79 -0.40
C GLY A 356 4.40 -7.16 0.22
N TYR A 357 3.74 -8.02 -0.55
CA TYR A 357 3.34 -9.34 -0.07
C TYR A 357 3.67 -10.42 -1.09
N ILE A 358 4.17 -11.55 -0.60
CA ILE A 358 4.26 -12.78 -1.39
C ILE A 358 3.34 -13.81 -0.74
N ILE A 359 2.28 -14.19 -1.46
CA ILE A 359 1.16 -14.97 -0.93
C ILE A 359 1.08 -16.31 -1.66
N GLY A 360 1.00 -17.39 -0.90
CA GLY A 360 0.89 -18.76 -1.41
C GLY A 360 2.19 -19.56 -1.32
N GLU A 361 2.08 -20.86 -1.61
CA GLU A 361 3.20 -21.80 -1.65
C GLU A 361 3.35 -22.42 -3.05
N ASN A 362 2.25 -22.88 -3.64
CA ASN A 362 2.24 -23.53 -4.96
C ASN A 362 2.32 -22.47 -6.06
N GLU A 363 1.22 -21.77 -6.29
CA GLU A 363 1.15 -20.59 -7.15
C GLU A 363 1.31 -19.36 -6.27
N LYS A 364 2.36 -18.58 -6.54
CA LYS A 364 2.66 -17.40 -5.75
C LYS A 364 2.12 -16.14 -6.41
N LEU A 365 1.41 -15.36 -5.62
CA LEU A 365 1.13 -13.96 -5.90
C LEU A 365 2.25 -13.11 -5.30
N VAL A 366 2.83 -12.21 -6.10
CA VAL A 366 3.69 -11.12 -5.63
C VAL A 366 2.94 -9.81 -5.82
N TYR A 367 2.75 -9.04 -4.74
CA TYR A 367 2.05 -7.75 -4.72
C TYR A 367 3.01 -6.62 -4.33
N ILE A 368 3.12 -5.61 -5.19
CA ILE A 368 4.00 -4.44 -5.04
C ILE A 368 3.26 -3.18 -5.54
N SER A 369 2.53 -2.49 -4.66
CA SER A 369 1.94 -1.17 -4.96
C SER A 369 2.85 -0.02 -4.49
N ASP A 370 2.63 1.21 -5.00
CA ASP A 370 3.29 2.42 -4.50
C ASP A 370 4.81 2.28 -4.39
N CYS A 371 5.50 1.98 -5.48
CA CYS A 371 6.90 1.58 -5.43
C CYS A 371 7.75 2.40 -6.41
N SER A 372 8.88 2.91 -5.93
CA SER A 372 9.89 3.62 -6.72
C SER A 372 11.20 2.87 -6.88
N TYR A 373 11.46 1.90 -6.01
CA TYR A 373 12.68 1.08 -6.05
C TYR A 373 12.51 -0.19 -5.21
N ILE A 374 12.87 -1.32 -5.80
CA ILE A 374 12.90 -2.62 -5.12
C ILE A 374 14.37 -2.98 -4.83
N PRO A 375 14.76 -3.15 -3.56
CA PRO A 375 16.12 -3.54 -3.21
C PRO A 375 16.55 -4.87 -3.88
N PRO A 376 17.82 -5.02 -4.32
CA PRO A 376 18.30 -6.24 -4.97
C PRO A 376 18.08 -7.51 -4.15
N ASN A 377 18.28 -7.45 -2.82
CA ASN A 377 18.03 -8.59 -1.93
C ASN A 377 16.56 -9.02 -1.87
N VAL A 378 15.62 -8.09 -2.14
CA VAL A 378 14.18 -8.38 -2.22
C VAL A 378 13.84 -9.02 -3.56
N LEU A 379 14.39 -8.49 -4.66
CA LEU A 379 14.26 -9.12 -5.99
C LEU A 379 14.85 -10.54 -6.02
N GLU A 380 16.02 -10.74 -5.41
CA GLU A 380 16.61 -12.07 -5.27
C GLU A 380 15.74 -12.99 -4.43
N TYR A 381 15.18 -12.49 -3.34
CA TYR A 381 14.29 -13.28 -2.48
C TYR A 381 13.03 -13.73 -3.21
N ILE A 382 12.37 -12.83 -3.96
CA ILE A 382 11.22 -13.16 -4.82
C ILE A 382 11.55 -14.33 -5.75
N LYS A 383 12.75 -14.33 -6.35
CA LYS A 383 13.20 -15.41 -7.24
C LYS A 383 13.53 -16.70 -6.50
N LYS A 384 14.17 -16.61 -5.32
CA LYS A 384 14.61 -17.77 -4.51
C LYS A 384 13.45 -18.60 -3.98
N ILE A 385 12.33 -17.97 -3.61
CA ILE A 385 11.20 -18.70 -3.04
C ILE A 385 10.36 -19.45 -4.08
N GLY A 386 10.67 -19.30 -5.37
CA GLY A 386 10.07 -20.06 -6.48
C GLY A 386 9.43 -19.19 -7.56
N SER A 387 8.75 -19.85 -8.50
CA SER A 387 8.06 -19.17 -9.61
C SER A 387 6.92 -18.28 -9.13
N THR A 388 6.79 -17.11 -9.76
CA THR A 388 5.64 -16.21 -9.55
C THR A 388 4.55 -16.52 -10.57
N GLU A 389 3.35 -16.87 -10.11
CA GLU A 389 2.20 -17.10 -10.99
C GLU A 389 1.59 -15.75 -11.42
N VAL A 390 1.38 -14.87 -10.44
CA VAL A 390 0.79 -13.54 -10.65
C VAL A 390 1.68 -12.48 -10.00
N LEU A 391 2.05 -11.47 -10.78
CA LEU A 391 2.65 -10.22 -10.29
C LEU A 391 1.62 -9.10 -10.38
N ILE A 392 1.31 -8.48 -9.25
CA ILE A 392 0.57 -7.22 -9.20
C ILE A 392 1.57 -6.11 -8.89
N ILE A 393 1.69 -5.12 -9.78
CA ILE A 393 2.73 -4.09 -9.67
C ILE A 393 2.24 -2.68 -10.02
N ASP A 394 2.76 -1.69 -9.29
CA ASP A 394 2.53 -0.25 -9.49
C ASP A 394 2.83 0.22 -10.92
N ALA A 395 2.08 1.18 -11.45
CA ALA A 395 2.31 1.81 -12.75
C ALA A 395 1.56 3.15 -12.85
N LEU A 396 2.12 4.22 -12.28
CA LEU A 396 1.41 5.50 -12.14
C LEU A 396 1.18 6.23 -13.47
N TYR A 397 2.22 6.28 -14.29
CA TYR A 397 2.29 6.97 -15.59
C TYR A 397 2.93 6.07 -16.63
N TYR A 398 2.81 6.42 -17.91
CA TYR A 398 3.47 5.67 -18.98
C TYR A 398 4.99 5.60 -18.85
N LYS A 399 5.63 6.76 -18.76
CA LYS A 399 7.09 6.91 -18.79
C LYS A 399 7.63 7.93 -17.79
N ALA A 400 6.85 8.97 -17.48
CA ALA A 400 7.30 10.06 -16.62
C ALA A 400 7.84 9.49 -15.29
N LYS A 401 9.14 9.71 -15.04
CA LYS A 401 9.77 9.30 -13.79
C LYS A 401 9.08 10.03 -12.65
N HIS A 402 8.44 9.28 -11.79
CA HIS A 402 7.84 9.83 -10.59
C HIS A 402 8.79 9.61 -9.41
N TYR A 403 8.75 10.52 -8.45
CA TYR A 403 9.62 10.44 -7.28
C TYR A 403 9.35 9.19 -6.43
N SER A 404 8.06 8.85 -6.27
CA SER A 404 7.62 7.76 -5.39
C SER A 404 7.02 6.54 -6.09
N HIS A 405 6.89 6.56 -7.42
CA HIS A 405 6.17 5.51 -8.16
C HIS A 405 6.91 5.08 -9.41
N PHE A 406 6.71 3.83 -9.80
CA PHE A 406 7.14 3.32 -11.08
C PHE A 406 6.21 3.81 -12.16
N SER A 407 6.80 4.10 -13.31
CA SER A 407 6.10 4.16 -14.58
C SER A 407 5.76 2.75 -15.09
N LEU A 408 4.80 2.64 -15.99
CA LEU A 408 4.47 1.40 -16.70
C LEU A 408 5.71 0.79 -17.36
N HIS A 409 6.56 1.63 -17.96
CA HIS A 409 7.82 1.19 -18.55
C HIS A 409 8.77 0.55 -17.53
N GLU A 410 8.97 1.17 -16.36
CA GLU A 410 9.80 0.61 -15.29
C GLU A 410 9.22 -0.70 -14.75
N SER A 411 7.91 -0.77 -14.58
CA SER A 411 7.24 -1.98 -14.08
C SER A 411 7.26 -3.13 -15.07
N ILE A 412 7.21 -2.87 -16.38
CA ILE A 412 7.46 -3.89 -17.40
C ILE A 412 8.88 -4.45 -17.27
N LYS A 413 9.90 -3.61 -17.04
CA LYS A 413 11.28 -4.07 -16.82
C LYS A 413 11.39 -4.94 -15.58
N ILE A 414 10.75 -4.55 -14.48
CA ILE A 414 10.71 -5.38 -13.26
C ILE A 414 10.02 -6.71 -13.54
N ALA A 415 8.90 -6.72 -14.26
CA ALA A 415 8.21 -7.95 -14.63
C ALA A 415 9.09 -8.87 -15.49
N LEU A 416 9.85 -8.34 -16.46
CA LEU A 416 10.80 -9.12 -17.25
C LEU A 416 11.97 -9.69 -16.42
N LEU A 417 12.33 -9.03 -15.32
CA LEU A 417 13.32 -9.55 -14.37
C LEU A 417 12.76 -10.65 -13.47
N ILE A 418 11.51 -10.53 -13.02
CA ILE A 418 10.83 -11.50 -12.14
C ILE A 418 10.35 -12.73 -12.94
N LYS A 419 9.94 -12.52 -14.19
CA LYS A 419 9.35 -13.53 -15.10
C LYS A 419 8.10 -14.24 -14.54
N PRO A 420 7.05 -13.50 -14.14
CA PRO A 420 5.80 -14.11 -13.72
C PRO A 420 4.99 -14.64 -14.92
N LYS A 421 4.03 -15.56 -14.71
CA LYS A 421 3.13 -15.98 -15.81
C LYS A 421 2.13 -14.89 -16.20
N LYS A 422 1.63 -14.13 -15.23
CA LYS A 422 0.66 -13.03 -15.43
C LYS A 422 1.09 -11.78 -14.68
N VAL A 423 0.94 -10.62 -15.31
CA VAL A 423 1.22 -9.29 -14.74
C VAL A 423 -0.04 -8.45 -14.80
N TYR A 424 -0.45 -7.92 -13.64
CA TYR A 424 -1.52 -6.95 -13.52
C TYR A 424 -0.99 -5.64 -12.98
N PHE A 425 -1.04 -4.60 -13.81
CA PHE A 425 -0.64 -3.26 -13.39
C PHE A 425 -1.78 -2.58 -12.61
N ILE A 426 -1.42 -1.90 -11.52
CA ILE A 426 -2.30 -1.13 -10.63
C ILE A 426 -1.69 0.25 -10.32
N GLY A 427 -2.36 1.08 -9.54
CA GLY A 427 -1.84 2.39 -9.16
C GLY A 427 -1.86 3.42 -10.28
N MET A 428 -2.58 3.13 -11.37
CA MET A 428 -2.60 4.01 -12.53
C MET A 428 -3.31 5.33 -12.24
N SER A 429 -2.75 6.42 -12.75
CA SER A 429 -3.43 7.71 -12.84
C SER A 429 -4.36 7.77 -14.07
N CYS A 430 -5.04 8.91 -14.23
CA CYS A 430 -5.83 9.20 -15.42
C CYS A 430 -5.01 9.35 -16.71
N ASP A 431 -3.69 9.33 -16.61
CA ASP A 431 -2.80 9.41 -17.77
C ASP A 431 -2.65 8.05 -18.47
N ILE A 432 -3.16 6.96 -17.90
CA ILE A 432 -3.16 5.64 -18.54
C ILE A 432 -4.61 5.26 -18.87
N GLU A 433 -4.97 5.27 -20.16
CA GLU A 433 -6.29 4.83 -20.62
C GLU A 433 -6.32 3.30 -20.72
N HIS A 434 -7.39 2.69 -20.21
CA HIS A 434 -7.47 1.26 -20.01
C HIS A 434 -7.46 0.43 -21.30
N TYR A 435 -8.32 0.78 -22.26
CA TYR A 435 -8.53 -0.04 -23.47
C TYR A 435 -7.28 -0.06 -24.34
N ILE A 436 -6.76 1.11 -24.68
CA ILE A 436 -5.67 1.25 -25.64
C ILE A 436 -4.35 0.71 -25.07
N THR A 437 -4.12 0.92 -23.77
CA THR A 437 -2.95 0.34 -23.10
C THR A 437 -3.04 -1.18 -23.06
N ASN A 438 -4.22 -1.76 -22.81
CA ASN A 438 -4.37 -3.22 -22.87
C ASN A 438 -4.21 -3.80 -24.27
N LEU A 439 -4.54 -3.06 -25.34
CA LEU A 439 -4.19 -3.45 -26.69
C LEU A 439 -2.66 -3.54 -26.87
N PHE A 440 -1.93 -2.53 -26.39
CA PHE A 440 -0.46 -2.55 -26.35
C PHE A 440 0.09 -3.73 -25.53
N LEU A 441 -0.39 -3.93 -24.31
CA LEU A 441 0.08 -5.01 -23.43
C LEU A 441 -0.22 -6.41 -24.00
N LYS A 442 -1.34 -6.58 -24.71
CA LYS A 442 -1.63 -7.81 -25.44
C LYS A 442 -0.59 -8.08 -26.54
N LYS A 443 -0.20 -7.06 -27.32
CA LYS A 443 0.85 -7.22 -28.33
C LYS A 443 2.23 -7.45 -27.70
N LEU A 444 2.50 -6.80 -26.57
CA LEU A 444 3.71 -7.05 -25.78
C LEU A 444 3.79 -8.50 -25.28
N SER A 445 2.65 -9.09 -24.89
CA SER A 445 2.56 -10.49 -24.49
C SER A 445 2.92 -11.44 -25.64
N ASN A 446 2.65 -11.07 -26.90
CA ASN A 446 3.09 -11.86 -28.06
C ASN A 446 4.63 -11.84 -28.24
N LYS A 447 5.28 -10.73 -27.86
CA LYS A 447 6.74 -10.59 -27.88
C LYS A 447 7.42 -11.39 -26.77
N TYR A 448 6.75 -11.55 -25.63
CA TYR A 448 7.20 -12.33 -24.47
C TYR A 448 6.17 -13.41 -24.13
N PRO A 449 6.11 -14.52 -24.89
CA PRO A 449 5.00 -15.48 -24.84
C PRO A 449 4.82 -16.18 -23.48
N ASP A 450 5.85 -16.18 -22.63
CA ASP A 450 5.81 -16.75 -21.29
C ASP A 450 5.12 -15.82 -20.27
N ILE A 451 4.85 -14.56 -20.63
CA ILE A 451 4.31 -13.52 -19.74
C ILE A 451 3.08 -12.86 -20.38
N SER A 452 1.93 -12.98 -19.70
CA SER A 452 0.74 -12.19 -20.03
C SER A 452 0.75 -10.87 -19.30
N PHE A 453 0.60 -9.76 -20.02
CA PHE A 453 0.53 -8.41 -19.46
C PHE A 453 -0.87 -7.83 -19.58
N SER A 454 -1.38 -7.20 -18.52
CA SER A 454 -2.65 -6.47 -18.54
C SER A 454 -2.71 -5.38 -17.47
N LEU A 455 -3.45 -4.31 -17.72
CA LEU A 455 -3.92 -3.41 -16.68
C LEU A 455 -5.06 -4.09 -15.90
N ALA A 456 -5.03 -3.98 -14.58
CA ALA A 456 -6.20 -4.32 -13.77
C ALA A 456 -7.34 -3.30 -13.99
N HIS A 457 -8.53 -3.66 -13.54
CA HIS A 457 -9.64 -2.72 -13.39
C HIS A 457 -10.48 -3.13 -12.18
N ASP A 458 -11.24 -2.17 -11.65
CA ASP A 458 -12.13 -2.41 -10.53
C ASP A 458 -13.12 -3.53 -10.86
N GLY A 459 -13.27 -4.45 -9.90
CA GLY A 459 -14.07 -5.65 -9.99
C GLY A 459 -13.52 -6.78 -10.88
N LEU A 460 -12.27 -6.71 -11.34
CA LEU A 460 -11.60 -7.82 -12.02
C LEU A 460 -11.41 -9.00 -11.04
N PHE A 461 -11.69 -10.21 -11.52
CA PHE A 461 -11.36 -11.47 -10.82
C PHE A 461 -10.29 -12.24 -11.59
N VAL A 462 -9.27 -12.72 -10.88
CA VAL A 462 -8.18 -13.52 -11.43
C VAL A 462 -8.08 -14.83 -10.64
N PRO A 463 -8.32 -15.99 -11.26
CA PRO A 463 -8.17 -17.27 -10.59
C PRO A 463 -6.68 -17.58 -10.33
N ILE A 464 -6.39 -18.04 -9.13
CA ILE A 464 -5.07 -18.53 -8.69
C ILE A 464 -5.27 -19.59 -7.58
N ASN A 465 -4.44 -20.62 -7.58
CA ASN A 465 -4.46 -21.70 -6.59
C ASN A 465 -3.24 -21.63 -5.68
N PHE A 466 -3.36 -20.83 -4.62
CA PHE A 466 -2.29 -20.51 -3.66
C PHE A 466 -1.57 -21.72 -3.05
#